data_AF-A0A7K2WZU1-F1
#
_entry.id   AF-A0A7K2WZU1-F1
#
_cell.length_a   1.000
_cell.length_b   1.000
_cell.length_c   1.000
_cell.angle_alpha   90.00
_cell.angle_beta   90.00
_cell.angle_gamma   90.00
#
_symmetry.space_group_name_H-M   'P 1'
#
loop_
_entity.id
_entity.type
_entity.pdbx_description
1 polymer ?
#
loop_
_entity_poly.entity_id
_entity_poly.type
_entity_poly.pdbx_seq_one_letter_code
_entity_poly.pdbx_strand_id
1 'polypeptide(L)'
;MDEAHRETLPAMRAGAAALTEQVRDADGPADRGRRSFLLGAGGVGAAFVLAACSSGKGSSSSSAPTDLESPAVAAKAETYTGDLRIVALAVALENQAVGAYKATLAAAKAGKLGTVPPAVASFVTKAMAQHTDHAQAWNAVLTNAGKPAITNVPLSNQAQVTAALGKAKNVGEVAALALQLEDQAAETYLFATSNVKSQGAIETAATIAPVEAMHAAILHFVLGQYPVPDSFLPVNKAAKTSLLTV
;
A
#
# COMPACT_ATOMS: atom_id res chain seq x y z
N MET A 1 -9.25 -2.17 -21.17
CA MET A 1 -8.20 -2.06 -20.14
C MET A 1 -7.54 -0.69 -20.15
N ASP A 2 -6.75 -0.33 -21.17
CA ASP A 2 -6.04 0.96 -21.18
C ASP A 2 -6.96 2.19 -21.06
N GLU A 3 -8.06 2.20 -21.80
CA GLU A 3 -9.07 3.25 -21.70
C GLU A 3 -9.73 3.30 -20.32
N ALA A 4 -10.23 2.17 -19.82
CA ALA A 4 -10.81 2.05 -18.48
C ALA A 4 -9.83 2.52 -17.38
N HIS A 5 -8.54 2.19 -17.48
CA HIS A 5 -7.50 2.68 -16.57
C HIS A 5 -7.36 4.20 -16.64
N ARG A 6 -7.26 4.77 -17.85
CA ARG A 6 -7.16 6.22 -18.02
C ARG A 6 -8.37 6.97 -17.46
N GLU A 7 -9.56 6.39 -17.58
CA GLU A 7 -10.80 6.94 -17.03
C GLU A 7 -10.82 6.96 -15.49
N THR A 8 -10.16 5.99 -14.84
CA THR A 8 -10.10 5.92 -13.38
C THR A 8 -8.95 6.72 -12.76
N LEU A 9 -7.92 7.09 -13.54
CA LEU A 9 -6.78 7.88 -13.05
C LEU A 9 -7.16 9.15 -12.27
N PRO A 10 -8.13 9.98 -12.70
CA PRO A 10 -8.56 11.15 -11.92
C PRO A 10 -9.13 10.78 -10.55
N ALA A 11 -9.97 9.74 -10.49
CA ALA A 11 -10.57 9.26 -9.24
C ALA A 11 -9.50 8.69 -8.28
N MET A 12 -8.55 7.91 -8.82
CA MET A 12 -7.41 7.39 -8.05
C MET A 12 -6.57 8.52 -7.42
N ARG A 13 -6.26 9.56 -8.21
CA ARG A 13 -5.51 10.74 -7.73
C ARG A 13 -6.30 11.54 -6.69
N ALA A 14 -7.62 11.66 -6.85
CA ALA A 14 -8.50 12.30 -5.88
C ALA A 14 -8.53 11.55 -4.55
N GLY A 15 -8.66 10.21 -4.56
CA GLY A 15 -8.58 9.39 -3.36
C GLY A 15 -7.25 9.55 -2.61
N ALA A 16 -6.13 9.57 -3.34
CA ALA A 16 -4.81 9.82 -2.75
C ALA A 16 -4.70 11.20 -2.08
N ALA A 17 -5.33 12.22 -2.67
CA ALA A 17 -5.41 13.56 -2.09
C ALA A 17 -6.33 13.58 -0.84
N ALA A 18 -7.48 12.90 -0.84
CA ALA A 18 -8.38 12.86 0.31
C ALA A 18 -7.74 12.18 1.54
N LEU A 19 -7.00 11.09 1.34
CA LEU A 19 -6.23 10.43 2.41
C LEU A 19 -5.18 11.34 3.03
N THR A 20 -4.54 12.18 2.22
CA THR A 20 -3.59 13.18 2.73
C THR A 20 -4.22 14.05 3.80
N GLU A 21 -5.40 14.61 3.52
CA GLU A 21 -6.09 15.51 4.43
C GLU A 21 -6.41 14.78 5.75
N GLN A 22 -6.88 13.54 5.66
CA GLN A 22 -7.17 12.71 6.81
C GLN A 22 -5.94 12.39 7.68
N VAL A 23 -4.78 12.11 7.07
CA VAL A 23 -3.54 11.86 7.81
C VAL A 23 -3.05 13.13 8.51
N ARG A 24 -3.13 14.28 7.83
CA ARG A 24 -2.76 15.57 8.45
C ARG A 24 -3.67 15.92 9.63
N ASP A 25 -4.96 15.63 9.52
CA ASP A 25 -5.92 15.83 10.61
C ASP A 25 -5.67 14.88 11.80
N ALA A 26 -5.14 13.67 11.55
CA ALA A 26 -4.78 12.71 12.59
C ALA A 26 -3.45 13.06 13.30
N ASP A 27 -2.47 13.61 12.57
CA ASP A 27 -1.15 14.00 13.09
C ASP A 27 -1.10 15.45 13.65
N GLY A 28 -2.15 16.26 13.43
CA GLY A 28 -2.27 17.59 14.01
C GLY A 28 -2.41 17.58 15.54
N PRO A 29 -2.06 18.66 16.26
CA PRO A 29 -2.33 18.75 17.70
C PRO A 29 -3.83 18.54 17.90
N ALA A 30 -4.19 17.46 18.61
CA ALA A 30 -5.56 17.03 18.77
C ALA A 30 -6.45 18.24 19.10
N ASP A 31 -7.24 18.69 18.11
CA ASP A 31 -8.19 19.77 18.31
C ASP A 31 -9.35 19.22 19.15
N ARG A 32 -9.09 19.14 20.47
CA ARG A 32 -10.08 18.87 21.51
C ARG A 32 -11.12 19.99 21.60
N GLY A 33 -11.00 21.06 20.81
CA GLY A 33 -11.93 22.19 20.76
C GLY A 33 -13.22 21.89 20.00
N ARG A 34 -13.17 21.12 18.90
CA ARG A 34 -14.36 20.89 18.05
C ARG A 34 -15.42 19.98 18.67
N ARG A 35 -15.03 19.05 19.56
CA ARG A 35 -15.98 18.19 20.29
C ARG A 35 -16.53 18.85 21.56
N SER A 36 -15.95 19.98 21.98
CA SER A 36 -16.40 20.74 23.16
C SER A 36 -17.37 21.88 22.80
N PHE A 37 -17.51 22.22 21.51
CA PHE A 37 -18.37 23.32 21.09
C PHE A 37 -19.88 22.99 21.15
N LEU A 38 -20.26 21.71 21.10
CA LEU A 38 -21.67 21.29 21.24
C LEU A 38 -22.13 21.07 22.69
N LEU A 39 -21.29 21.39 23.68
CA LEU A 39 -21.64 21.38 25.11
C LEU A 39 -21.65 22.79 25.75
N GLY A 40 -21.35 23.84 24.98
CA GLY A 40 -21.02 25.16 25.52
C GLY A 40 -22.07 26.28 25.39
N ALA A 41 -23.17 26.10 24.67
CA ALA A 41 -24.13 27.19 24.47
C ALA A 41 -25.58 26.70 24.32
N GLY A 42 -26.30 26.60 25.44
CA GLY A 42 -27.76 26.56 25.44
C GLY A 42 -28.36 25.63 26.49
N GLY A 43 -29.01 26.19 27.52
CA GLY A 43 -30.01 25.46 28.30
C GLY A 43 -29.86 25.55 29.81
N VAL A 44 -30.66 26.43 30.40
CA VAL A 44 -30.93 26.57 31.83
C VAL A 44 -31.51 25.27 32.42
N GLY A 45 -30.96 24.84 33.56
CA GLY A 45 -31.73 24.20 34.65
C GLY A 45 -31.81 22.68 34.69
N ALA A 46 -31.05 22.05 35.60
CA ALA A 46 -31.58 21.18 36.67
C ALA A 46 -30.40 20.59 37.47
N ALA A 47 -30.49 20.72 38.79
CA ALA A 47 -29.50 20.29 39.75
C ALA A 47 -29.43 18.76 39.91
N PHE A 48 -28.23 18.20 39.95
CA PHE A 48 -27.93 17.01 40.75
C PHE A 48 -26.59 17.23 41.45
N VAL A 49 -26.66 17.40 42.77
CA VAL A 49 -25.52 17.47 43.67
C VAL A 49 -25.17 16.05 44.09
N LEU A 50 -23.96 15.59 43.76
CA LEU A 50 -23.31 14.47 44.46
C LEU A 50 -21.86 14.87 44.76
N ALA A 51 -21.66 15.28 46.00
CA ALA A 51 -20.36 15.50 46.61
C ALA A 51 -19.74 14.15 47.00
N ALA A 52 -18.45 13.97 46.71
CA ALA A 52 -17.58 13.08 47.48
C ALA A 52 -16.15 13.62 47.42
N CYS A 53 -15.69 14.11 48.57
CA CYS A 53 -14.34 14.55 48.85
C CYS A 53 -13.47 13.37 49.32
N SER A 54 -12.17 13.42 48.99
CA SER A 54 -11.05 13.05 49.88
C SER A 54 -9.74 13.24 49.10
N SER A 55 -9.09 14.41 49.12
CA SER A 55 -8.04 14.85 50.06
C SER A 55 -6.79 13.96 50.13
N GLY A 56 -5.65 14.53 49.72
CA GLY A 56 -4.31 13.97 49.99
C GLY A 56 -3.21 14.71 49.24
N LYS A 57 -2.55 15.66 49.90
CA LYS A 57 -1.51 16.57 49.40
C LYS A 57 -0.13 16.08 49.89
N GLY A 58 0.90 16.12 49.06
CA GLY A 58 2.28 15.87 49.52
C GLY A 58 3.33 15.90 48.41
N SER A 59 4.07 17.01 48.31
CA SER A 59 5.35 17.11 47.61
C SER A 59 6.45 16.47 48.47
N SER A 60 7.39 15.72 47.86
CA SER A 60 8.86 15.94 47.89
C SER A 60 9.71 14.67 47.63
N SER A 61 10.63 14.82 46.66
CA SER A 61 12.01 14.32 46.55
C SER A 61 12.44 12.87 46.93
N SER A 62 13.03 12.23 45.90
CA SER A 62 14.28 11.42 45.87
C SER A 62 14.39 10.10 46.64
N SER A 63 14.61 9.00 45.90
CA SER A 63 15.81 8.13 45.96
C SER A 63 15.68 6.98 44.94
N ALA A 64 16.76 6.67 44.22
CA ALA A 64 16.89 5.54 43.28
C ALA A 64 16.86 4.17 44.01
N PRO A 65 16.76 3.05 43.29
CA PRO A 65 17.99 2.40 42.83
C PRO A 65 17.94 1.87 41.38
N THR A 66 19.16 1.79 40.85
CA THR A 66 19.67 0.96 39.76
C THR A 66 18.82 -0.23 39.32
N ASP A 67 18.46 -0.25 38.04
CA ASP A 67 18.31 -1.49 37.28
C ASP A 67 19.11 -1.39 35.98
N LEU A 68 19.83 -2.46 35.72
CA LEU A 68 20.83 -2.68 34.69
C LEU A 68 20.31 -2.30 33.29
N GLU A 69 20.90 -1.26 32.71
CA GLU A 69 20.81 -0.98 31.27
C GLU A 69 21.48 -2.13 30.51
N SER A 70 20.67 -3.12 30.14
CA SER A 70 20.91 -3.86 28.90
C SER A 70 20.79 -2.84 27.77
N PRO A 71 21.72 -2.77 26.80
CA PRO A 71 21.59 -1.83 25.71
C PRO A 71 20.30 -2.19 24.96
N ALA A 72 19.28 -1.35 25.11
CA ALA A 72 18.16 -1.32 24.20
C ALA A 72 18.80 -1.08 22.83
N VAL A 73 18.83 -2.11 21.99
CA VAL A 73 19.03 -1.93 20.56
C VAL A 73 17.95 -0.93 20.17
N ALA A 74 18.35 0.32 19.94
CA ALA A 74 17.41 1.38 19.59
C ALA A 74 16.60 0.86 18.41
N ALA A 75 15.34 0.51 18.66
CA ALA A 75 14.44 0.08 17.61
C ALA A 75 14.43 1.24 16.61
N LYS A 76 14.94 0.99 15.40
CA LYS A 76 14.94 1.99 14.34
C LYS A 76 13.51 2.49 14.23
N ALA A 77 13.31 3.79 14.42
CA ALA A 77 11.98 4.38 14.28
C ALA A 77 11.43 3.97 12.90
N GLU A 78 10.28 3.30 12.89
CA GLU A 78 9.66 2.87 11.64
C GLU A 78 9.27 4.11 10.84
N THR A 79 9.75 4.20 9.60
CA THR A 79 9.52 5.36 8.72
C THR A 79 8.03 5.51 8.40
N TYR A 80 7.34 4.39 8.28
CA TYR A 80 5.92 4.29 7.93
C TYR A 80 5.20 3.45 8.99
N THR A 81 4.14 3.99 9.58
CA THR A 81 3.36 3.34 10.64
C THR A 81 1.87 3.32 10.28
N GLY A 82 1.10 2.42 10.91
CA GLY A 82 -0.34 2.29 10.65
C GLY A 82 -0.66 2.07 9.17
N ASP A 83 -1.69 2.76 8.67
CA ASP A 83 -2.12 2.69 7.26
C ASP A 83 -1.01 3.11 6.28
N LEU A 84 -0.13 4.04 6.67
CA LEU A 84 0.98 4.47 5.81
C LEU A 84 1.98 3.34 5.58
N ARG A 85 2.05 2.34 6.46
CA ARG A 85 2.88 1.14 6.23
C ARG A 85 2.30 0.26 5.11
N ILE A 86 0.97 0.18 5.00
CA ILE A 86 0.30 -0.54 3.91
C ILE A 86 0.46 0.22 2.61
N VAL A 87 0.36 1.56 2.63
CA VAL A 87 0.64 2.41 1.47
C VAL A 87 2.09 2.26 1.00
N ALA A 88 3.05 2.28 1.93
CA ALA A 88 4.47 2.08 1.62
C ALA A 88 4.74 0.70 1.01
N LEU A 89 4.10 -0.34 1.54
CA LEU A 89 4.11 -1.67 0.95
C LEU A 89 3.55 -1.65 -0.48
N ALA A 90 2.42 -0.98 -0.72
CA ALA A 90 1.81 -0.85 -2.04
C ALA A 90 2.77 -0.19 -3.04
N VAL A 91 3.38 0.95 -2.70
CA VAL A 91 4.39 1.60 -3.58
C VAL A 91 5.52 0.64 -3.93
N ALA A 92 6.01 -0.11 -2.94
CA ALA A 92 7.12 -1.04 -3.15
C ALA A 92 6.73 -2.22 -4.07
N LEU A 93 5.49 -2.71 -3.97
CA LEU A 93 4.93 -3.73 -4.87
C LEU A 93 4.78 -3.20 -6.30
N GLU A 94 4.27 -1.98 -6.48
CA GLU A 94 4.18 -1.36 -7.81
C GLU A 94 5.56 -1.18 -8.45
N ASN A 95 6.55 -0.70 -7.69
CA ASN A 95 7.92 -0.58 -8.17
C ASN A 95 8.53 -1.96 -8.53
N GLN A 96 8.18 -3.02 -7.80
CA GLN A 96 8.57 -4.40 -8.13
C GLN A 96 8.00 -4.84 -9.48
N ALA A 97 6.71 -4.60 -9.71
CA ALA A 97 6.03 -4.91 -10.97
C ALA A 97 6.60 -4.12 -12.15
N VAL A 98 6.79 -2.79 -12.00
CA VAL A 98 7.47 -1.95 -13.00
C VAL A 98 8.85 -2.51 -13.36
N GLY A 99 9.64 -2.87 -12.34
CA GLY A 99 10.96 -3.48 -12.53
C GLY A 99 10.88 -4.81 -13.29
N ALA A 100 9.93 -5.67 -12.95
CA ALA A 100 9.74 -6.97 -13.57
C ALA A 100 9.31 -6.86 -15.05
N TYR A 101 8.36 -6.00 -15.38
CA TYR A 101 7.94 -5.77 -16.76
C TYR A 101 9.04 -5.10 -17.60
N LYS A 102 9.77 -4.14 -17.02
CA LYS A 102 10.93 -3.52 -17.69
C LYS A 102 12.01 -4.56 -18.02
N ALA A 103 12.32 -5.46 -17.08
CA ALA A 103 13.26 -6.55 -17.29
C ALA A 103 12.76 -7.54 -18.35
N THR A 104 11.47 -7.83 -18.37
CA THR A 104 10.82 -8.69 -19.39
C THR A 104 10.95 -8.09 -20.79
N LEU A 105 10.69 -6.79 -20.97
CA LEU A 105 10.90 -6.10 -22.25
C LEU A 105 12.37 -6.14 -22.70
N ALA A 106 13.31 -5.97 -21.76
CA ALA A 106 14.73 -6.07 -22.07
C ALA A 106 15.12 -7.49 -22.50
N ALA A 107 14.62 -8.52 -21.82
CA ALA A 107 14.84 -9.92 -22.17
C ALA A 107 14.25 -10.27 -23.55
N ALA A 108 13.04 -9.77 -23.86
CA ALA A 108 12.40 -9.91 -25.16
C ALA A 108 13.24 -9.27 -26.27
N LYS A 109 13.69 -8.02 -26.09
CA LYS A 109 14.55 -7.30 -27.06
C LYS A 109 15.89 -7.99 -27.28
N ALA A 110 16.43 -8.65 -26.25
CA ALA A 110 17.66 -9.43 -26.33
C ALA A 110 17.46 -10.84 -26.92
N GLY A 111 16.24 -11.20 -27.35
CA GLY A 111 15.92 -12.52 -27.91
C GLY A 111 15.90 -13.67 -26.88
N LYS A 112 16.02 -13.38 -25.58
CA LYS A 112 16.12 -14.40 -24.52
C LYS A 112 14.83 -15.18 -24.30
N LEU A 113 13.69 -14.64 -24.73
CA LEU A 113 12.37 -15.25 -24.55
C LEU A 113 11.85 -15.97 -25.80
N GLY A 114 12.70 -16.09 -26.83
CA GLY A 114 12.29 -16.57 -28.15
C GLY A 114 11.35 -15.58 -28.86
N THR A 115 10.47 -16.10 -29.71
CA THR A 115 9.46 -15.29 -30.40
C THR A 115 8.42 -14.79 -29.40
N VAL A 116 8.37 -13.46 -29.20
CA VAL A 116 7.36 -12.81 -28.37
C VAL A 116 6.20 -12.33 -29.24
N PRO A 117 4.95 -12.80 -29.02
CA PRO A 117 3.81 -12.30 -29.77
C PRO A 117 3.63 -10.78 -29.58
N PRO A 118 3.33 -10.00 -30.64
CA PRO A 118 3.16 -8.55 -30.53
C PRO A 118 2.12 -8.12 -29.49
N ALA A 119 1.05 -8.89 -29.33
CA ALA A 119 0.02 -8.64 -28.32
C ALA A 119 0.59 -8.73 -26.88
N VAL A 120 1.49 -9.68 -26.62
CA VAL A 120 2.16 -9.84 -25.31
C VAL A 120 3.08 -8.64 -25.05
N ALA A 121 3.86 -8.21 -26.05
CA ALA A 121 4.71 -7.03 -25.92
C ALA A 121 3.90 -5.75 -25.66
N SER A 122 2.74 -5.60 -26.32
CA SER A 122 1.81 -4.49 -26.09
C SER A 122 1.24 -4.52 -24.68
N PHE A 123 0.78 -5.68 -24.21
CA PHE A 123 0.28 -5.86 -22.85
C PHE A 123 1.34 -5.50 -21.81
N VAL A 124 2.55 -6.07 -21.90
CA VAL A 124 3.66 -5.78 -20.97
C VAL A 124 3.99 -4.29 -20.92
N THR A 125 3.98 -3.61 -22.07
CA THR A 125 4.25 -2.16 -22.13
C THR A 125 3.16 -1.36 -21.42
N LYS A 126 1.89 -1.75 -21.61
CA LYS A 126 0.74 -1.10 -20.97
C LYS A 126 0.74 -1.35 -19.46
N ALA A 127 0.84 -2.61 -19.03
CA ALA A 127 0.87 -2.96 -17.61
C ALA A 127 1.98 -2.21 -16.87
N MET A 128 3.20 -2.16 -17.44
CA MET A 128 4.30 -1.39 -16.87
C MET A 128 3.98 0.10 -16.68
N ALA A 129 3.28 0.72 -17.64
CA ALA A 129 2.86 2.11 -17.53
C ALA A 129 1.79 2.29 -16.45
N GLN A 130 0.84 1.35 -16.35
CA GLN A 130 -0.23 1.38 -15.35
C GLN A 130 0.33 1.22 -13.93
N HIS A 131 1.25 0.28 -13.69
CA HIS A 131 1.96 0.19 -12.41
C HIS A 131 2.78 1.45 -12.09
N THR A 132 3.32 2.13 -13.11
CA THR A 132 4.01 3.40 -12.88
C THR A 132 3.04 4.47 -12.39
N ASP A 133 1.83 4.54 -12.96
CA ASP A 133 0.77 5.43 -12.49
C ASP A 133 0.31 5.07 -11.08
N HIS A 134 0.16 3.77 -10.77
CA HIS A 134 -0.21 3.27 -9.45
C HIS A 134 0.85 3.63 -8.40
N ALA A 135 2.14 3.39 -8.70
CA ALA A 135 3.26 3.75 -7.83
C ALA A 135 3.26 5.24 -7.52
N GLN A 136 2.95 6.08 -8.51
CA GLN A 136 2.84 7.54 -8.33
C GLN A 136 1.65 7.92 -7.45
N ALA A 137 0.48 7.31 -7.65
CA ALA A 137 -0.70 7.56 -6.82
C ALA A 137 -0.47 7.19 -5.35
N TRP A 138 0.10 6.01 -5.10
CA TRP A 138 0.47 5.58 -3.75
C TRP A 138 1.61 6.42 -3.16
N ASN A 139 2.59 6.85 -3.95
CA ASN A 139 3.64 7.74 -3.43
C ASN A 139 3.11 9.13 -3.07
N ALA A 140 2.14 9.65 -3.82
CA ALA A 140 1.53 10.94 -3.53
C ALA A 140 0.92 10.95 -2.12
N VAL A 141 0.33 9.83 -1.69
CA VAL A 141 -0.13 9.65 -0.31
C VAL A 141 1.00 9.82 0.69
N LEU A 142 2.13 9.13 0.49
CA LEU A 142 3.28 9.18 1.41
C LEU A 142 3.87 10.58 1.51
N THR A 143 4.16 11.19 0.35
CA THR A 143 4.81 12.52 0.30
C THR A 143 3.92 13.59 0.89
N ASN A 144 2.62 13.54 0.63
CA ASN A 144 1.68 14.51 1.16
C ASN A 144 1.45 14.34 2.67
N ALA A 145 1.62 13.13 3.21
CA ALA A 145 1.68 12.81 4.64
C ALA A 145 3.04 13.16 5.29
N GLY A 146 3.91 13.87 4.57
CA GLY A 146 5.23 14.28 5.05
C GLY A 146 6.23 13.12 5.20
N LYS A 147 5.94 11.96 4.60
CA LYS A 147 6.85 10.80 4.60
C LYS A 147 7.68 10.77 3.31
N PRO A 148 8.88 10.17 3.32
CA PRO A 148 9.67 10.03 2.11
C PRO A 148 8.95 9.20 1.04
N ALA A 149 9.09 9.59 -0.23
CA ALA A 149 8.68 8.76 -1.36
C ALA A 149 9.54 7.49 -1.43
N ILE A 150 8.96 6.39 -1.92
CA ILE A 150 9.67 5.15 -2.22
C ILE A 150 9.87 5.06 -3.74
N THR A 151 11.12 5.15 -4.17
CA THR A 151 11.52 5.08 -5.59
C THR A 151 12.31 3.82 -5.93
N ASN A 152 12.61 2.99 -4.93
CA ASN A 152 13.25 1.69 -5.05
C ASN A 152 12.27 0.56 -4.72
N VAL A 153 12.77 -0.67 -4.57
CA VAL A 153 11.97 -1.85 -4.21
C VAL A 153 12.44 -2.40 -2.85
N PRO A 154 12.04 -1.79 -1.72
CA PRO A 154 12.45 -2.21 -0.38
C PRO A 154 11.63 -3.42 0.09
N LEU A 155 11.66 -4.51 -0.67
CA LEU A 155 10.97 -5.76 -0.37
C LEU A 155 11.99 -6.88 -0.14
N SER A 156 11.80 -7.65 0.93
CA SER A 156 12.69 -8.77 1.27
C SER A 156 12.69 -9.90 0.21
N ASN A 157 11.64 -10.01 -0.60
CA ASN A 157 11.57 -10.96 -1.71
C ASN A 157 12.21 -10.46 -3.02
N GLN A 158 12.67 -9.21 -3.11
CA GLN A 158 13.09 -8.61 -4.38
C GLN A 158 14.23 -9.37 -5.07
N ALA A 159 15.18 -9.90 -4.29
CA ALA A 159 16.27 -10.71 -4.83
C ALA A 159 15.76 -12.01 -5.48
N GLN A 160 14.72 -12.63 -4.91
CA GLN A 160 14.12 -13.86 -5.41
C GLN A 160 13.39 -13.61 -6.73
N VAL A 161 12.61 -12.53 -6.82
CA VAL A 161 11.93 -12.11 -8.06
C VAL A 161 12.96 -11.81 -9.16
N THR A 162 14.02 -11.08 -8.83
CA THR A 162 15.10 -10.77 -9.79
C THR A 162 15.80 -12.04 -10.29
N ALA A 163 16.07 -13.00 -9.39
CA ALA A 163 16.68 -14.28 -9.75
C ALA A 163 15.74 -15.14 -10.61
N ALA A 164 14.43 -15.14 -10.34
CA ALA A 164 13.44 -15.86 -11.14
C ALA A 164 13.35 -15.28 -12.56
N LEU A 165 13.28 -13.95 -12.70
CA LEU A 165 13.34 -13.28 -14.01
C LEU A 165 14.60 -13.62 -14.79
N GLY A 166 15.76 -13.63 -14.11
CA GLY A 166 17.04 -13.94 -14.75
C GLY A 166 17.16 -15.38 -15.26
N LYS A 167 16.37 -16.31 -14.71
CA LYS A 167 16.32 -17.72 -15.13
C LYS A 167 15.33 -17.99 -16.26
N ALA A 168 14.35 -17.10 -16.47
CA ALA A 168 13.30 -17.30 -17.44
C ALA A 168 13.82 -17.29 -18.88
N LYS A 169 13.38 -18.25 -19.69
CA LYS A 169 13.87 -18.52 -21.05
C LYS A 169 12.81 -18.42 -22.14
N ASN A 170 11.56 -18.20 -21.75
CA ASN A 170 10.43 -18.12 -22.67
C ASN A 170 9.33 -17.24 -22.10
N VAL A 171 8.37 -16.88 -22.96
CA VAL A 171 7.21 -16.05 -22.61
C VAL A 171 6.38 -16.67 -21.47
N GLY A 172 6.21 -17.99 -21.45
CA GLY A 172 5.43 -18.67 -20.41
C GLY A 172 6.04 -18.50 -19.02
N GLU A 173 7.36 -18.66 -18.89
CA GLU A 173 8.06 -18.53 -17.61
C GLU A 173 8.01 -17.10 -17.06
N VAL A 174 8.19 -16.06 -17.90
CA VAL A 174 8.04 -14.67 -17.45
C VAL A 174 6.58 -14.32 -17.16
N ALA A 175 5.62 -14.87 -17.92
CA ALA A 175 4.20 -14.64 -17.69
C ALA A 175 3.72 -15.29 -16.38
N ALA A 176 4.22 -16.48 -16.05
CA ALA A 176 3.90 -17.14 -14.78
C ALA A 176 4.43 -16.34 -13.58
N LEU A 177 5.63 -15.78 -13.68
CA LEU A 177 6.16 -14.90 -12.64
C LEU A 177 5.38 -13.59 -12.54
N ALA A 178 5.06 -12.96 -13.68
CA ALA A 178 4.22 -11.77 -13.69
C ALA A 178 2.87 -12.04 -13.02
N LEU A 179 2.22 -13.18 -13.34
CA LEU A 179 0.92 -13.54 -12.76
C LEU A 179 0.99 -13.63 -11.23
N GLN A 180 2.08 -14.18 -10.67
CA GLN A 180 2.28 -14.21 -9.22
C GLN A 180 2.37 -12.81 -8.60
N LEU A 181 3.00 -11.85 -9.31
CA LEU A 181 3.10 -10.47 -8.85
C LEU A 181 1.75 -9.75 -8.95
N GLU A 182 1.02 -9.93 -10.06
CA GLU A 182 -0.32 -9.34 -10.26
C GLU A 182 -1.31 -9.87 -9.23
N ASP A 183 -1.33 -11.18 -9.00
CA ASP A 183 -2.17 -11.78 -7.97
C ASP A 183 -1.83 -11.20 -6.58
N GLN A 184 -0.54 -11.13 -6.24
CA GLN A 184 -0.12 -10.57 -4.95
C GLN A 184 -0.56 -9.10 -4.82
N ALA A 185 -0.40 -8.29 -5.86
CA ALA A 185 -0.81 -6.88 -5.86
C ALA A 185 -2.34 -6.75 -5.73
N ALA A 186 -3.10 -7.41 -6.59
CA ALA A 186 -4.56 -7.40 -6.61
C ALA A 186 -5.13 -7.79 -5.24
N GLU A 187 -4.68 -8.92 -4.68
CA GLU A 187 -5.12 -9.42 -3.38
C GLU A 187 -4.68 -8.51 -2.22
N THR A 188 -3.50 -7.87 -2.31
CA THR A 188 -3.05 -6.88 -1.32
C THR A 188 -3.95 -5.66 -1.30
N TYR A 189 -4.36 -5.17 -2.47
CA TYR A 189 -5.21 -3.98 -2.56
C TYR A 189 -6.64 -4.28 -2.15
N LEU A 190 -7.18 -5.45 -2.52
CA LEU A 190 -8.45 -5.89 -1.96
C LEU A 190 -8.38 -5.99 -0.43
N PHE A 191 -7.32 -6.59 0.12
CA PHE A 191 -7.12 -6.64 1.57
C PHE A 191 -7.09 -5.22 2.17
N ALA A 192 -6.39 -4.28 1.54
CA ALA A 192 -6.30 -2.89 2.02
C ALA A 192 -7.69 -2.25 2.14
N THR A 193 -8.61 -2.47 1.19
CA THR A 193 -9.97 -1.87 1.23
C THR A 193 -10.75 -2.17 2.51
N SER A 194 -10.44 -3.28 3.20
CA SER A 194 -11.15 -3.72 4.41
C SER A 194 -10.34 -3.56 5.70
N ASN A 195 -9.05 -3.21 5.60
CA ASN A 195 -8.12 -3.25 6.74
C ASN A 195 -7.40 -1.93 7.02
N VAL A 196 -7.41 -0.98 6.08
CA VAL A 196 -6.96 0.40 6.34
C VAL A 196 -8.14 1.22 6.85
N LYS A 197 -7.86 2.24 7.66
CA LYS A 197 -8.88 3.16 8.19
C LYS A 197 -9.08 4.37 7.29
N SER A 198 -8.08 4.72 6.50
CA SER A 198 -8.18 5.89 5.66
C SER A 198 -9.12 5.68 4.48
N GLN A 199 -10.09 6.58 4.33
CA GLN A 199 -11.02 6.55 3.21
C GLN A 199 -10.30 6.68 1.88
N GLY A 200 -9.35 7.60 1.76
CA GLY A 200 -8.61 7.76 0.52
C GLY A 200 -7.71 6.55 0.21
N ALA A 201 -7.19 5.85 1.23
CA ALA A 201 -6.44 4.60 1.01
C ALA A 201 -7.37 3.49 0.49
N ILE A 202 -8.58 3.41 1.04
CA ILE A 202 -9.63 2.50 0.58
C ILE A 202 -10.00 2.81 -0.88
N GLU A 203 -10.24 4.08 -1.21
CA GLU A 203 -10.62 4.50 -2.57
C GLU A 203 -9.50 4.25 -3.59
N THR A 204 -8.25 4.56 -3.25
CA THR A 204 -7.09 4.26 -4.10
C THR A 204 -6.95 2.74 -4.29
N ALA A 205 -7.02 1.95 -3.22
CA ALA A 205 -6.99 0.49 -3.31
C ALA A 205 -8.14 -0.09 -4.15
N ALA A 206 -9.36 0.39 -3.93
CA ALA A 206 -10.56 -0.05 -4.64
C ALA A 206 -10.52 0.31 -6.14
N THR A 207 -9.76 1.35 -6.51
CA THR A 207 -9.56 1.72 -7.92
C THR A 207 -8.49 0.86 -8.59
N ILE A 208 -7.43 0.49 -7.86
CA ILE A 208 -6.28 -0.23 -8.41
C ILE A 208 -6.50 -1.75 -8.43
N ALA A 209 -7.09 -2.33 -7.38
CA ALA A 209 -7.29 -3.78 -7.27
C ALA A 209 -7.97 -4.41 -8.51
N PRO A 210 -9.02 -3.80 -9.11
CA PRO A 210 -9.62 -4.33 -10.34
C PRO A 210 -8.70 -4.27 -11.56
N VAL A 211 -7.80 -3.29 -11.64
CA VAL A 211 -6.82 -3.19 -12.75
C VAL A 211 -5.80 -4.32 -12.65
N GLU A 212 -5.30 -4.61 -11.44
CA GLU A 212 -4.38 -5.72 -11.22
C GLU A 212 -5.03 -7.08 -11.50
N ALA A 213 -6.31 -7.24 -11.13
CA ALA A 213 -7.08 -8.43 -11.49
C ALA A 213 -7.25 -8.58 -13.02
N MET A 214 -7.38 -7.47 -13.76
CA MET A 214 -7.38 -7.49 -15.23
C MET A 214 -6.00 -7.86 -15.81
N HIS A 215 -4.89 -7.42 -15.19
CA HIS A 215 -3.54 -7.87 -15.59
C HIS A 215 -3.41 -9.38 -15.42
N ALA A 216 -3.80 -9.90 -14.25
CA ALA A 216 -3.80 -11.34 -13.95
C ALA A 216 -4.65 -12.14 -14.95
N ALA A 217 -5.86 -11.67 -15.29
CA ALA A 217 -6.74 -12.33 -16.26
C ALA A 217 -6.11 -12.42 -17.66
N ILE A 218 -5.40 -11.38 -18.12
CA ILE A 218 -4.67 -11.42 -19.40
C ILE A 218 -3.50 -12.41 -19.32
N LEU A 219 -2.79 -12.46 -18.20
CA LEU A 219 -1.68 -13.39 -18.00
C LEU A 219 -2.13 -14.85 -17.96
N HIS A 220 -3.28 -15.14 -17.35
CA HIS A 220 -3.92 -16.45 -17.46
C HIS A 220 -4.14 -16.83 -18.94
N PHE A 221 -4.69 -15.91 -19.76
CA PHE A 221 -4.87 -16.16 -21.19
C PHE A 221 -3.54 -16.40 -21.92
N VAL A 222 -2.49 -15.63 -21.61
CA VAL A 222 -1.12 -15.85 -22.15
C VAL A 222 -0.58 -17.23 -21.79
N LEU A 223 -0.91 -17.74 -20.60
CA LEU A 223 -0.51 -19.05 -20.10
C LEU A 223 -1.41 -20.20 -20.59
N GLY A 224 -2.41 -19.92 -21.43
CA GLY A 224 -3.38 -20.93 -21.88
C GLY A 224 -4.32 -21.40 -20.78
N GLN A 225 -4.46 -20.62 -19.71
CA GLN A 225 -5.37 -20.86 -18.60
C GLN A 225 -6.62 -20.01 -18.82
N TYR A 226 -7.79 -20.64 -18.91
CA TYR A 226 -9.03 -19.91 -19.11
C TYR A 226 -9.42 -19.17 -17.83
N PRO A 227 -9.52 -17.82 -17.82
CA PRO A 227 -9.66 -17.03 -16.59
C PRO A 227 -11.10 -17.01 -16.01
N VAL A 228 -12.04 -17.74 -16.61
CA VAL A 228 -13.46 -17.77 -16.21
C VAL A 228 -13.79 -19.20 -15.79
N PRO A 229 -14.50 -19.43 -14.66
CA PRO A 229 -15.35 -18.47 -13.94
C PRO A 229 -14.74 -17.88 -12.66
N ASP A 230 -13.42 -17.71 -12.55
CA ASP A 230 -12.78 -17.13 -11.36
C ASP A 230 -13.19 -15.65 -11.15
N SER A 231 -14.37 -15.48 -10.56
CA SER A 231 -15.09 -14.22 -10.45
C SER A 231 -14.76 -13.49 -9.14
N PHE A 232 -14.11 -14.18 -8.20
CA PHE A 232 -13.76 -13.66 -6.89
C PHE A 232 -12.26 -13.43 -6.80
N LEU A 233 -11.88 -12.21 -6.45
CA LEU A 233 -10.53 -11.89 -6.03
C LEU A 233 -10.37 -12.26 -4.54
N PRO A 234 -9.45 -13.16 -4.17
CA PRO A 234 -9.27 -13.54 -2.77
C PRO A 234 -8.26 -12.61 -2.06
N VAL A 235 -7.82 -12.98 -0.86
CA VAL A 235 -6.81 -12.23 -0.07
C VAL A 235 -5.73 -13.14 0.53
N ASN A 236 -5.63 -14.39 0.08
CA ASN A 236 -4.69 -15.38 0.62
C ASN A 236 -3.24 -15.18 0.16
N LYS A 237 -3.02 -14.44 -0.93
CA LYS A 237 -1.70 -13.99 -1.43
C LYS A 237 -1.42 -12.52 -1.09
N ALA A 238 -2.31 -11.84 -0.36
CA ALA A 238 -2.05 -10.47 0.08
C ALA A 238 -0.70 -10.38 0.81
N ALA A 239 0.14 -9.43 0.38
CA ALA A 239 1.45 -9.21 0.96
C ALA A 239 1.30 -8.72 2.40
N LYS A 240 2.11 -9.30 3.29
CA LYS A 240 2.21 -8.84 4.68
C LYS A 240 3.12 -7.64 4.78
N THR A 241 2.85 -6.73 5.70
CA THR A 241 3.69 -5.54 5.98
C THR A 241 5.10 -5.87 6.46
N SER A 242 5.36 -7.12 6.86
CA SER A 242 6.70 -7.65 7.14
C SER A 242 7.56 -7.84 5.87
N LEU A 243 6.96 -7.79 4.68
CA LEU A 243 7.69 -7.85 3.42
C LEU A 243 8.51 -6.57 3.18
N LEU A 244 7.98 -5.43 3.64
CA LEU A 244 8.61 -4.10 3.57
C LEU A 244 9.81 -4.01 4.53
N THR A 245 10.94 -3.52 4.06
CA THR A 245 12.21 -3.48 4.81
C THR A 245 12.60 -2.09 5.34
N VAL A 246 11.70 -1.09 5.25
CA VAL A 246 11.93 0.32 5.61
C VAL A 246 10.86 0.90 6.53
#